data_AF-A0A949GZG4-F1
#
_entry.id   AF-A0A949GZG4-F1
#
_cell.length_a   1.000
_cell.length_b   1.000
_cell.length_c   1.000
_cell.angle_alpha   90.00
_cell.angle_beta   90.00
_cell.angle_gamma   90.00
#
_symmetry.space_group_name_H-M   'P 1'
#
loop_
_entity.id
_entity.type
_entity.pdbx_description
1 polymer ?
#
loop_
_entity_poly.entity_id
_entity_poly.type
_entity_poly.pdbx_seq_one_letter_code
_entity_poly.pdbx_strand_id
1 'polypeptide(L)' 'MTDSVTPPPPVRPAPEECCRRGCCPCIFDYYWDALTRWEQVVRSLGLDPDLELARWTAQT' A
#
# COMPACT_ATOMS: atom_id res chain seq x y z
N MET A 1 22.42 3.95 8.46
CA MET A 1 21.02 4.32 8.67
C MET A 1 20.50 4.79 7.33
N THR A 2 20.06 3.85 6.49
CA THR A 2 19.47 4.22 5.20
C THR A 2 18.01 4.51 5.51
N ASP A 3 17.74 5.77 5.83
CA ASP A 3 16.39 6.29 6.03
C ASP A 3 15.71 6.24 4.67
N SER A 4 14.95 5.18 4.40
CA SER A 4 14.06 5.14 3.24
C SER A 4 13.12 6.33 3.39
N VAL A 5 13.33 7.35 2.55
CA VAL A 5 12.60 8.62 2.60
C VAL A 5 11.08 8.41 2.44
N THR A 6 10.70 7.25 1.88
CA THR A 6 9.33 6.81 1.65
C THR A 6 8.89 5.79 2.70
N PRO A 7 7.67 5.95 3.27
CA PRO A 7 7.09 4.90 4.11
C PRO A 7 6.90 3.61 3.30
N PRO A 8 6.91 2.43 3.94
CA PRO A 8 6.59 1.19 3.25
C PRO A 8 5.14 1.22 2.73
N PRO A 9 4.88 0.73 1.51
CA PRO A 9 3.53 0.63 0.98
C PRO A 9 2.68 -0.33 1.83
N PRO A 10 1.36 -0.15 1.87
CA PRO A 10 0.50 -1.10 2.55
C PRO A 10 0.61 -2.48 1.91
N VAL A 11 0.63 -3.51 2.75
CA VAL A 11 0.64 -4.91 2.29
C VAL A 11 -0.75 -5.26 1.78
N ARG A 12 -0.83 -5.81 0.57
CA ARG A 12 -2.10 -6.28 0.02
C ARG A 12 -2.60 -7.44 0.88
N PRO A 13 -3.80 -7.35 1.47
CA PRO A 13 -4.35 -8.44 2.26
C PRO A 13 -4.57 -9.67 1.38
N ALA A 14 -4.30 -10.85 1.95
CA ALA A 14 -4.53 -12.11 1.28
C ALA A 14 -6.05 -12.38 1.14
N PRO A 15 -6.48 -13.15 0.12
CA PRO A 15 -7.88 -13.50 -0.01
C PRO A 15 -8.42 -14.34 1.15
N GLU A 16 -7.55 -15.03 1.92
CA GLU A 16 -7.96 -15.73 3.14
C GLU A 16 -8.28 -14.78 4.31
N GLU A 17 -7.65 -13.60 4.35
CA GLU A 17 -7.91 -12.55 5.35
C GLU A 17 -9.24 -11.83 5.07
N CYS A 18 -9.72 -11.91 3.84
CA CYS A 18 -11.07 -11.48 3.52
C CYS A 18 -12.06 -12.39 4.24
N CYS A 19 -12.96 -11.79 5.05
CA CYS A 19 -14.00 -12.51 5.78
C CYS A 19 -14.90 -13.39 4.88
N ARG A 20 -14.88 -13.20 3.54
CA ARG A 20 -15.66 -13.92 2.50
C ARG A 20 -17.18 -13.98 2.74
N ARG A 21 -17.68 -13.27 3.74
CA ARG A 21 -19.09 -13.20 4.17
C ARG A 21 -19.77 -11.87 3.82
N GLY A 22 -19.09 -10.99 3.08
CA GLY A 22 -19.63 -9.68 2.71
C GLY A 22 -19.54 -8.63 3.83
N CYS A 23 -18.49 -8.69 4.66
CA CYS A 23 -18.27 -7.68 5.70
C CYS A 23 -17.98 -6.32 5.03
N CYS A 24 -18.74 -5.28 5.41
CA CYS A 24 -18.52 -3.90 5.01
C CYS A 24 -18.19 -3.07 6.25
N PRO A 25 -17.02 -2.41 6.31
CA PRO A 25 -16.02 -2.26 5.25
C PRO A 25 -15.16 -3.52 4.98
N CYS A 26 -14.87 -3.75 3.70
CA CYS A 26 -14.02 -4.86 3.25
C CYS A 26 -12.55 -4.58 3.59
N ILE A 27 -11.76 -5.61 3.89
CA ILE A 27 -10.31 -5.44 4.13
C ILE A 27 -9.59 -4.82 2.93
N PHE A 28 -10.07 -5.09 1.72
CA PHE A 28 -9.58 -4.46 0.51
C PHE A 28 -9.88 -2.96 0.47
N ASP A 29 -11.02 -2.52 1.01
CA ASP A 29 -11.40 -1.11 1.07
C ASP A 29 -10.41 -0.32 1.94
N TYR A 30 -10.09 -0.85 3.12
CA TYR A 30 -9.03 -0.32 3.97
C TYR A 30 -7.66 -0.30 3.29
N TYR A 31 -7.34 -1.35 2.53
CA TYR A 31 -6.10 -1.39 1.75
C TYR A 31 -6.05 -0.29 0.70
N TRP A 32 -7.13 -0.06 -0.06
CA TRP A 32 -7.19 0.98 -1.08
C TRP A 32 -7.12 2.39 -0.47
N ASP A 33 -7.79 2.63 0.65
CA ASP A 33 -7.70 3.89 1.40
C ASP A 33 -6.28 4.15 1.92
N ALA A 34 -5.65 3.12 2.51
CA ALA A 34 -4.26 3.20 2.96
C ALA A 34 -3.29 3.40 1.79
N LEU A 35 -3.52 2.73 0.66
CA LEU A 35 -2.70 2.86 -0.56
C LEU A 35 -2.81 4.28 -1.11
N THR A 36 -4.02 4.82 -1.20
CA THR A 36 -4.25 6.20 -1.64
C THR A 36 -3.48 7.19 -0.76
N ARG A 37 -3.52 7.03 0.57
CA ARG A 37 -2.76 7.89 1.49
C ARG A 37 -1.26 7.78 1.27
N TRP A 38 -0.77 6.55 1.08
CA TRP A 38 0.64 6.31 0.79
C TRP A 38 1.07 6.96 -0.52
N GLU A 39 0.28 6.82 -1.59
CA GLU A 39 0.55 7.45 -2.88
C GLU A 39 0.64 8.97 -2.77
N GLN A 40 -0.22 9.59 -1.95
CA GLN A 40 -0.17 11.04 -1.69
C GLN A 40 1.11 11.44 -0.96
N VAL A 41 1.57 10.65 0.01
CA VAL A 41 2.84 10.91 0.72
C VAL A 41 4.02 10.79 -0.25
N VAL A 42 4.08 9.72 -1.04
CA VAL A 42 5.16 9.50 -2.03
C VAL A 42 5.19 10.64 -3.05
N ARG A 43 4.02 11.06 -3.54
CA ARG A 43 3.89 12.24 -4.42
C ARG A 43 4.36 13.53 -3.74
N SER A 44 4.03 13.72 -2.47
CA SER A 44 4.47 14.89 -1.69
C SER A 44 5.98 14.93 -1.48
N LEU A 45 6.64 13.77 -1.50
CA LEU A 45 8.10 13.63 -1.48
C LEU A 45 8.75 13.86 -2.86
N GLY A 46 7.95 14.06 -3.91
CA GLY A 46 8.43 14.24 -5.29
C GLY A 46 8.84 12.94 -5.98
N LEU A 47 8.34 11.81 -5.50
CA LEU A 47 8.61 10.48 -6.04
C LEU A 47 7.38 9.93 -6.77
N ASP A 48 7.62 9.04 -7.74
CA ASP A 48 6.56 8.33 -8.44
C ASP A 48 6.07 7.13 -7.60
N PRO A 49 4.79 7.12 -7.15
CA PRO A 49 4.27 6.04 -6.32
C PRO A 49 4.27 4.68 -7.03
N ASP A 50 4.08 4.66 -8.34
CA ASP A 50 4.11 3.43 -9.14
C ASP A 50 5.52 2.82 -9.20
N LEU A 51 6.56 3.65 -9.39
CA LEU A 51 7.95 3.20 -9.38
C LEU A 51 8.39 2.72 -8.00
N GLU A 52 8.00 3.43 -6.94
CA GLU A 52 8.28 3.00 -5.58
C GLU A 52 7.56 1.69 -5.25
N LEU A 53 6.28 1.55 -5.62
CA LEU A 53 5.53 0.31 -5.42
C LEU A 53 6.18 -0.84 -6.18
N ALA A 54 6.59 -0.61 -7.43
CA ALA A 54 7.30 -1.59 -8.25
C ALA A 54 8.61 -2.03 -7.58
N ARG A 55 9.41 -1.09 -7.03
CA ARG A 55 10.63 -1.39 -6.26
C ARG A 55 10.35 -2.27 -5.05
N TRP A 56 9.27 -2.00 -4.31
CA TRP A 56 8.87 -2.81 -3.17
C TRP A 56 8.40 -4.21 -3.60
N THR A 57 7.60 -4.31 -4.65
CA THR A 57 7.11 -5.62 -5.15
C THR A 57 8.20 -6.47 -5.81
N ALA A 58 9.22 -5.85 -6.41
CA ALA A 58 10.34 -6.56 -7.05
C ALA A 58 11.33 -7.17 -6.04
N GLN A 59 11.24 -6.79 -4.76
CA GLN A 59 12.08 -7.30 -3.68
C GLN A 59 11.43 -8.46 -2.89
N THR A 60 10.24 -8.92 -3.29
CA THR A 60 9.51 -10.06 -2.69
C THR A 60 9.50 -11.24 -3.65
#